data_AF-M5C7R6-F1
#
_entry.id   AF-M5C7R6-F1
#
_cell.length_a   1.000
_cell.length_b   1.000
_cell.length_c   1.000
_cell.angle_alpha   90.00
_cell.angle_beta   90.00
_cell.angle_gamma   90.00
#
_symmetry.space_group_name_H-M   'P 1'
#
loop_
_entity.id
_entity.type
_entity.pdbx_description
1 polymer ?
#
loop_
_entity_poly.entity_id
_entity_poly.type
_entity_poly.pdbx_seq_one_letter_code
_entity_poly.pdbx_strand_id
1 'polypeptide(L)'
;MMRRMKEDYAKSKALNEKLQADLDTLRGITSSEAGSRTRGATGRNTPLSDEGHDSIRSQLVESQRSLQRLTTDRNELKRQLEALQRDLEQSREDLVIAQNEGSEREVQIEELEAKIEHLERSLILARNGPDETVVERLTNENATLRREKDALSHRVHILLDDQGGYGEDRRVSGISQRESQASTENGMTQFDSFEDWQQRINSRASTTRESDYEPSTPHLQHTRARPGA
;
A
#
# COMPACT_ATOMS: atom_id res chain seq x y z
N MET A 1 21.31 29.90 -6.96
CA MET A 1 20.22 30.80 -6.50
C MET A 1 20.73 31.93 -5.59
N MET A 2 21.40 31.62 -4.48
CA MET A 2 21.97 32.62 -3.55
C MET A 2 22.92 33.63 -4.20
N ARG A 3 23.70 33.21 -5.19
CA ARG A 3 24.60 34.08 -5.95
C ARG A 3 23.83 35.15 -6.75
N ARG A 4 22.73 34.78 -7.40
CA ARG A 4 21.88 35.74 -8.14
C ARG A 4 21.24 36.76 -7.21
N MET A 5 20.71 36.32 -6.05
CA MET A 5 20.16 37.24 -5.06
C MET A 5 21.20 38.23 -4.50
N LYS A 6 22.45 37.79 -4.28
CA LYS A 6 23.54 38.69 -3.89
C LYS A 6 23.87 39.71 -4.98
N GLU A 7 23.91 39.28 -6.23
CA GLU A 7 24.14 40.16 -7.39
C GLU A 7 22.99 41.18 -7.55
N ASP A 8 21.73 40.77 -7.38
CA ASP A 8 20.57 41.65 -7.48
C ASP A 8 20.48 42.63 -6.29
N TYR A 9 20.86 42.19 -5.09
CA TYR A 9 20.98 43.08 -3.92
C TYR A 9 22.10 44.11 -4.13
N ALA A 10 23.24 43.70 -4.67
CA ALA A 10 24.35 44.62 -4.96
C ALA A 10 23.95 45.67 -6.02
N LYS A 11 23.22 45.28 -7.06
CA LYS A 11 22.69 46.21 -8.07
C LYS A 11 21.69 47.19 -7.46
N SER A 12 20.79 46.72 -6.61
CA SER A 12 19.82 47.58 -5.91
C SER A 12 20.52 48.58 -4.98
N LYS A 13 21.55 48.14 -4.25
CA LYS A 13 22.35 49.02 -3.38
C LYS A 13 23.07 50.10 -4.19
N ALA A 14 23.73 49.74 -5.29
CA ALA A 14 24.41 50.68 -6.17
C ALA A 14 23.45 51.71 -6.78
N LEU A 15 22.23 51.29 -7.14
CA LEU A 15 21.19 52.19 -7.65
C LEU A 15 20.69 53.17 -6.57
N ASN A 16 20.54 52.70 -5.32
CA ASN A 16 20.19 53.56 -4.20
C ASN A 16 21.30 54.58 -3.88
N GLU A 17 22.56 54.16 -3.87
CA GLU A 17 23.70 55.07 -3.69
C GLU A 17 23.74 56.16 -4.78
N LYS A 18 23.44 55.79 -6.03
CA LYS A 18 23.33 56.74 -7.14
C LYS A 18 22.18 57.73 -6.95
N LEU A 19 20.98 57.26 -6.60
CA LEU A 19 19.83 58.14 -6.33
C LEU A 19 20.09 59.07 -5.15
N GLN A 20 20.79 58.59 -4.12
CA GLN A 20 21.22 59.39 -2.98
C GLN A 20 22.17 60.52 -3.43
N ALA A 21 23.17 60.20 -4.26
CA ALA A 21 24.11 61.17 -4.79
C ALA A 21 23.44 62.23 -5.69
N ASP A 22 22.47 61.81 -6.52
CA ASP A 22 21.69 62.71 -7.36
C ASP A 22 20.83 63.66 -6.50
N LEU A 23 20.23 63.17 -5.41
CA LEU A 23 19.48 64.00 -4.45
C LEU A 23 20.37 65.01 -3.71
N ASP A 24 21.58 64.61 -3.32
CA ASP A 24 22.54 65.49 -2.65
C ASP A 24 23.04 66.58 -3.60
N THR A 25 23.20 66.25 -4.89
CA THR A 25 23.53 67.21 -5.95
C THR A 25 22.39 68.22 -6.18
N LEU A 26 21.13 67.75 -6.21
CA LEU A 26 19.94 68.59 -6.34
C LEU A 26 19.69 69.50 -5.13
N ARG A 27 20.13 69.10 -3.93
CA ARG A 27 20.11 69.96 -2.73
C ARG A 27 21.27 70.97 -2.68
N GLY A 28 22.15 70.98 -3.69
CA GLY A 28 23.31 71.87 -3.74
C GLY A 28 24.38 71.52 -2.70
N ILE A 29 24.40 70.28 -2.20
CA ILE A 29 25.40 69.79 -1.24
C ILE A 29 26.65 69.32 -2.02
N THR A 30 27.12 70.13 -2.95
CA THR A 30 28.39 69.92 -3.65
C THR A 30 29.44 70.87 -3.09
N SER A 31 29.75 70.73 -1.80
CA SER A 31 31.03 71.25 -1.30
C SER A 31 31.50 70.42 -0.13
N SER A 32 32.67 69.81 -0.30
CA SER A 32 33.47 69.21 0.74
C SER A 32 34.12 70.31 1.60
N GLU A 33 33.32 71.21 2.16
CA GLU A 33 33.78 72.17 3.16
C GLU A 33 32.77 72.26 4.30
N ALA A 34 33.24 71.92 5.49
CA ALA A 34 32.55 72.18 6.74
C ALA A 34 32.45 73.69 6.94
N GLY A 35 31.39 74.33 6.43
CA GLY A 35 31.21 75.76 6.67
C GLY A 35 30.19 76.55 5.86
N SER A 36 29.54 76.02 4.82
CA SER A 36 28.65 76.86 3.99
C SER A 36 27.25 77.04 4.60
N ARG A 37 27.17 77.85 5.65
CA ARG A 37 25.94 78.48 6.13
C ARG A 37 25.66 79.72 5.30
N THR A 38 24.99 79.60 4.16
CA THR A 38 24.32 80.77 3.55
C THR A 38 22.91 80.89 4.13
N ARG A 39 22.83 81.47 5.33
CA ARG A 39 21.59 82.00 5.90
C ARG A 39 21.56 83.49 5.57
N GLY A 40 20.65 83.92 4.69
CA GLY A 40 20.28 85.32 4.58
C GLY A 40 20.14 85.85 3.15
N ALA A 41 18.97 85.64 2.54
CA ALA A 41 18.34 86.63 1.65
C ALA A 41 16.87 86.23 1.43
N THR A 42 16.01 86.98 2.10
CA THR A 42 14.57 87.12 1.90
C THR A 42 14.07 86.88 0.47
N GLY A 43 13.26 85.82 0.34
CA GLY A 43 12.04 85.72 -0.47
C GLY A 43 11.99 86.41 -1.83
N ARG A 44 12.43 85.70 -2.89
CA ARG A 44 11.79 85.72 -4.23
C ARG A 44 12.39 84.78 -5.28
N ASN A 45 13.22 83.83 -4.88
CA ASN A 45 13.72 82.79 -5.78
C ASN A 45 13.05 81.46 -5.45
N THR A 46 11.71 81.43 -5.46
CA THR A 46 11.01 80.19 -5.74
C THR A 46 11.20 79.94 -7.23
N PRO A 47 11.93 78.90 -7.69
CA PRO A 47 11.72 78.44 -9.04
C PRO A 47 10.28 77.92 -9.10
N LEU A 48 9.36 78.78 -9.50
CA LEU A 48 8.05 78.41 -10.04
C LEU A 48 8.31 77.74 -11.40
N SER A 49 8.86 76.54 -11.35
CA SER A 49 8.62 75.51 -12.35
C SER A 49 7.74 74.46 -11.69
N ASP A 50 6.45 74.79 -11.60
CA ASP A 50 5.38 73.88 -11.19
C ASP A 50 5.46 72.55 -11.96
N GLU A 51 5.86 72.62 -13.23
CA GLU A 51 6.04 71.48 -14.15
C GLU A 51 7.08 70.44 -13.68
N GLY A 52 8.17 70.87 -13.04
CA GLY A 52 9.23 69.97 -12.58
C GLY A 52 8.89 69.28 -11.26
N HIS A 53 8.25 70.01 -10.35
CA HIS A 53 7.85 69.49 -9.04
C HIS A 53 6.72 68.48 -9.13
N ASP A 54 5.77 68.68 -10.03
CA ASP A 54 4.69 67.72 -10.23
C ASP A 54 5.17 66.45 -10.93
N SER A 55 6.17 66.54 -11.82
CA SER A 55 6.84 65.36 -12.38
C SER A 55 7.54 64.52 -11.30
N ILE A 56 8.23 65.17 -10.35
CA ILE A 56 8.93 64.50 -9.24
C ILE A 56 7.93 63.89 -8.26
N ARG A 57 6.82 64.58 -7.95
CA ARG A 57 5.74 64.03 -7.11
C ARG A 57 5.07 62.83 -7.78
N SER A 58 4.80 62.90 -9.08
CA SER A 58 4.25 61.80 -9.86
C SER A 58 5.18 60.59 -9.86
N GLN A 59 6.48 60.80 -10.09
CA GLN A 59 7.50 59.74 -10.01
C GLN A 59 7.59 59.14 -8.60
N LEU A 60 7.51 59.95 -7.55
CA LEU A 60 7.50 59.46 -6.16
C LEU A 60 6.28 58.58 -5.89
N VAL A 61 5.08 59.02 -6.30
CA VAL A 61 3.85 58.25 -6.15
C VAL A 61 3.91 56.93 -6.92
N GLU A 62 4.43 56.94 -8.15
CA GLU A 62 4.59 55.72 -8.94
C GLU A 62 5.64 54.78 -8.33
N SER A 63 6.76 55.31 -7.82
CA SER A 63 7.77 54.52 -7.10
C SER A 63 7.19 53.88 -5.84
N GLN A 64 6.32 54.59 -5.12
CA GLN A 64 5.64 54.09 -3.92
C GLN A 64 4.66 52.98 -4.27
N ARG A 65 3.90 53.12 -5.37
CA ARG A 65 3.02 52.06 -5.89
C ARG A 65 3.80 50.83 -6.34
N SER A 66 4.92 51.04 -7.04
CA SER A 66 5.82 49.96 -7.44
C SER A 66 6.39 49.21 -6.23
N LEU A 67 6.85 49.93 -5.20
CA LEU A 67 7.31 49.34 -3.94
C LEU A 67 6.22 48.53 -3.23
N GLN A 68 4.98 49.02 -3.23
CA GLN A 68 3.85 48.28 -2.67
C GLN A 68 3.62 46.95 -3.41
N ARG A 69 3.59 46.96 -4.75
CA ARG A 69 3.48 45.75 -5.57
C ARG A 69 4.63 44.78 -5.34
N LEU A 70 5.87 45.27 -5.32
CA LEU A 70 7.04 44.44 -5.02
C LEU A 70 6.97 43.86 -3.61
N THR A 71 6.42 44.60 -2.65
CA THR A 71 6.27 44.12 -1.27
C THR A 71 5.19 43.03 -1.18
N THR A 72 4.07 43.17 -1.90
CA THR A 72 3.05 42.12 -1.97
C THR A 72 3.61 40.86 -2.62
N ASP A 73 4.30 41.00 -3.75
CA ASP A 73 4.89 39.87 -4.47
C ASP A 73 5.96 39.16 -3.63
N ARG A 74 6.81 39.93 -2.94
CA ARG A 74 7.79 39.38 -2.00
C ARG A 74 7.12 38.59 -0.88
N ASN A 75 6.02 39.10 -0.32
CA ASN A 75 5.31 38.41 0.76
C ASN A 75 4.63 37.13 0.25
N GLU A 76 4.08 37.16 -0.96
CA GLU A 76 3.50 35.98 -1.60
C GLU A 76 4.56 34.92 -1.90
N LEU A 77 5.71 35.31 -2.47
CA LEU A 77 6.83 34.40 -2.69
C LEU A 77 7.35 33.79 -1.39
N LYS A 78 7.37 34.54 -0.28
CA LYS A 78 7.72 34.00 1.04
C LYS A 78 6.73 32.94 1.50
N ARG A 79 5.41 33.19 1.34
CA ARG A 79 4.38 32.21 1.69
C ARG A 79 4.49 30.94 0.86
N GLN A 80 4.72 31.07 -0.45
CA GLN A 80 4.93 29.92 -1.34
C GLN A 80 6.18 29.14 -0.96
N LEU A 81 7.27 29.83 -0.61
CA LEU A 81 8.49 29.18 -0.14
C LEU A 81 8.27 28.43 1.17
N GLU A 82 7.56 29.02 2.13
CA GLU A 82 7.20 28.34 3.38
C GLU A 82 6.27 27.13 3.14
N ALA A 83 5.34 27.21 2.20
CA ALA A 83 4.49 26.08 1.82
C ALA A 83 5.33 24.94 1.23
N LEU A 84 6.18 25.24 0.25
CA LEU A 84 7.09 24.26 -0.36
C LEU A 84 8.06 23.65 0.66
N GLN A 85 8.50 24.41 1.65
CA GLN A 85 9.33 23.87 2.73
C GLN A 85 8.57 22.88 3.60
N ARG A 86 7.31 23.15 3.94
CA ARG A 86 6.46 22.20 4.68
C ARG A 86 6.20 20.94 3.86
N ASP A 87 5.87 21.08 2.59
CA ASP A 87 5.64 19.94 1.69
C ASP A 87 6.91 19.08 1.54
N LEU A 88 8.08 19.72 1.48
CA LEU A 88 9.36 19.01 1.45
C LEU A 88 9.60 18.24 2.75
N GLU A 89 9.35 18.84 3.90
CA GLU A 89 9.49 18.18 5.20
C GLU A 89 8.56 16.97 5.30
N GLN A 90 7.29 17.14 4.93
CA GLN A 90 6.31 16.06 4.89
C GLN A 90 6.77 14.92 3.97
N SER A 91 7.22 15.24 2.75
CA SER A 91 7.69 14.22 1.80
C SER A 91 8.90 13.43 2.31
N ARG A 92 9.74 14.05 3.15
CA ARG A 92 10.87 13.38 3.79
C ARG A 92 10.40 12.44 4.89
N GLU A 93 9.44 12.87 5.70
CA GLU A 93 8.82 12.02 6.72
C GLU A 93 8.14 10.81 6.08
N ASP A 94 7.35 11.04 5.03
CA ASP A 94 6.67 9.98 4.27
C ASP A 94 7.67 8.98 3.67
N LEU A 95 8.82 9.46 3.16
CA LEU A 95 9.88 8.60 2.65
C LEU A 95 10.48 7.71 3.74
N VAL A 96 10.73 8.27 4.93
CA VAL A 96 11.26 7.51 6.08
C VAL A 96 10.25 6.44 6.51
N ILE A 97 8.96 6.78 6.56
CA ILE A 97 7.89 5.83 6.86
C ILE A 97 7.87 4.70 5.82
N ALA A 98 7.86 5.05 4.52
CA ALA A 98 7.85 4.07 3.45
C ALA A 98 9.09 3.15 3.45
N GLN A 99 10.26 3.69 3.80
CA GLN A 99 11.49 2.91 3.94
C GLN A 99 11.41 1.93 5.11
N ASN A 100 10.89 2.36 6.26
CA ASN A 100 10.71 1.49 7.42
C ASN A 100 9.71 0.38 7.13
N GLU A 101 8.55 0.71 6.54
CA GLU A 101 7.58 -0.29 6.10
C GLU A 101 8.16 -1.26 5.07
N GLY A 102 8.99 -0.77 4.14
CA GLY A 102 9.71 -1.61 3.18
C GLY A 102 10.62 -2.61 3.89
N SER A 103 11.38 -2.15 4.88
CA SER A 103 12.29 -2.98 5.67
C SER A 103 11.52 -4.02 6.51
N GLU A 104 10.38 -3.65 7.10
CA GLU A 104 9.51 -4.57 7.83
C GLU A 104 8.91 -5.65 6.92
N ARG A 105 8.48 -5.27 5.72
CA ARG A 105 7.99 -6.23 4.70
C ARG A 105 9.10 -7.18 4.24
N GLU A 106 10.32 -6.69 4.09
CA GLU A 106 11.48 -7.52 3.74
C GLU A 106 11.75 -8.58 4.81
N VAL A 107 11.78 -8.18 6.09
CA VAL A 107 11.91 -9.12 7.22
C VAL A 107 10.77 -10.15 7.23
N GLN A 108 9.54 -9.72 6.94
CA GLN A 108 8.39 -10.64 6.88
C GLN A 108 8.53 -11.64 5.72
N ILE A 109 9.05 -11.22 4.57
CA ILE A 109 9.31 -12.11 3.42
C ILE A 109 10.36 -13.14 3.81
N GLU A 110 11.48 -12.72 4.41
CA GLU A 110 12.53 -13.65 4.87
C GLU A 110 12.00 -14.68 5.87
N GLU A 111 11.14 -14.27 6.81
CA GLU A 111 10.51 -15.19 7.77
C GLU A 111 9.58 -16.20 7.08
N LEU A 112 8.80 -15.75 6.09
CA LEU A 112 7.90 -16.62 5.33
C LEU A 112 8.68 -17.59 4.44
N GLU A 113 9.75 -17.15 3.79
CA GLU A 113 10.65 -18.00 3.01
C GLU A 113 11.27 -19.10 3.90
N ALA A 114 11.79 -18.73 5.08
CA ALA A 114 12.32 -19.70 6.03
C ALA A 114 11.27 -20.72 6.50
N LYS A 115 10.01 -20.28 6.70
CA LYS A 115 8.89 -21.18 7.03
C LYS A 115 8.55 -22.12 5.88
N ILE A 116 8.55 -21.64 4.64
CA ILE A 116 8.33 -22.47 3.45
C ILE A 116 9.41 -23.55 3.38
N GLU A 117 10.70 -23.18 3.47
CA GLU A 117 11.78 -24.17 3.46
C GLU A 117 11.65 -25.18 4.60
N HIS A 118 11.22 -24.74 5.79
CA HIS A 118 10.98 -25.64 6.91
C HIS A 118 9.84 -26.62 6.62
N LEU A 119 8.73 -26.15 6.05
CA LEU A 119 7.60 -26.98 5.66
C LEU A 119 7.96 -27.95 4.54
N GLU A 120 8.75 -27.51 3.56
CA GLU A 120 9.25 -28.37 2.49
C GLU A 120 10.14 -29.49 3.05
N ARG A 121 11.07 -29.15 3.94
CA ARG A 121 11.89 -30.15 4.65
C ARG A 121 11.04 -31.11 5.47
N SER A 122 10.04 -30.60 6.19
CA SER A 122 9.10 -31.42 6.98
C SER A 122 8.27 -32.35 6.10
N LEU A 123 7.80 -31.88 4.95
CA LEU A 123 7.08 -32.67 3.95
C LEU A 123 7.97 -33.80 3.41
N ILE A 124 9.22 -33.51 3.03
CA ILE A 124 10.17 -34.52 2.56
C ILE A 124 10.37 -35.61 3.62
N LEU A 125 10.51 -35.23 4.90
CA LEU A 125 10.63 -36.18 6.00
C LEU A 125 9.36 -37.01 6.19
N ALA A 126 8.18 -36.37 6.17
CA ALA A 126 6.89 -37.07 6.29
C ALA A 126 6.63 -38.02 5.11
N ARG A 127 7.15 -37.70 3.93
CA ARG A 127 7.09 -38.53 2.72
C ARG A 127 8.16 -39.62 2.66
N ASN A 128 9.13 -39.63 3.59
CA ASN A 128 10.34 -40.47 3.50
C ASN A 128 11.15 -40.26 2.20
N GLY A 129 11.07 -39.06 1.60
CA GLY A 129 11.76 -38.76 0.34
C GLY A 129 11.11 -37.62 -0.44
N PRO A 130 11.72 -37.23 -1.59
CA PRO A 130 11.19 -36.17 -2.45
C PRO A 130 10.01 -36.62 -3.31
N ASP A 131 9.78 -37.93 -3.42
CA ASP A 131 8.82 -38.50 -4.35
C ASP A 131 7.37 -38.44 -3.86
N GLU A 132 6.44 -38.44 -4.83
CA GLU A 132 4.99 -38.54 -4.57
C GLU A 132 4.68 -39.80 -3.75
N THR A 133 3.93 -39.63 -2.66
CA THR A 133 3.55 -40.77 -1.82
C THR A 133 2.61 -41.70 -2.58
N VAL A 134 2.59 -42.99 -2.20
CA VAL A 134 1.67 -43.98 -2.79
C VAL A 134 0.21 -43.52 -2.65
N VAL A 135 -0.13 -42.85 -1.54
CA VAL A 135 -1.47 -42.30 -1.31
C VAL A 135 -1.78 -41.18 -2.29
N GLU A 136 -0.87 -40.20 -2.45
CA GLU A 136 -1.04 -39.11 -3.42
C GLU A 136 -1.21 -39.65 -4.85
N ARG A 137 -0.37 -40.61 -5.26
CA ARG A 137 -0.46 -41.26 -6.57
C ARG A 137 -1.81 -41.93 -6.77
N LEU A 138 -2.25 -42.75 -5.80
CA LEU A 138 -3.53 -43.44 -5.87
C LEU A 138 -4.72 -42.46 -5.85
N THR A 139 -4.62 -41.35 -5.13
CA THR A 139 -5.66 -40.31 -5.15
C THR A 139 -5.76 -39.60 -6.50
N ASN A 140 -4.62 -39.30 -7.13
CA ASN A 140 -4.56 -38.72 -8.46
C ASN A 140 -5.14 -39.68 -9.50
N GLU A 141 -4.75 -40.95 -9.44
CA GLU A 141 -5.28 -42.02 -10.30
C GLU A 141 -6.79 -42.21 -10.11
N ASN A 142 -7.28 -42.19 -8.87
CA ASN A 142 -8.72 -42.29 -8.60
C ASN A 142 -9.48 -41.08 -9.16
N ALA A 143 -8.92 -39.88 -9.05
CA ALA A 143 -9.52 -38.66 -9.61
C ALA A 143 -9.56 -38.70 -11.15
N THR A 144 -8.52 -39.19 -11.81
CA THR A 144 -8.54 -39.40 -13.27
C THR A 144 -9.56 -40.45 -13.67
N LEU A 145 -9.59 -41.59 -12.98
CA LEU A 145 -10.56 -42.66 -13.24
C LEU A 145 -12.01 -42.19 -13.05
N ARG A 146 -12.28 -41.33 -12.05
CA ARG A 146 -13.61 -40.74 -11.86
C ARG A 146 -14.02 -39.87 -13.05
N ARG A 147 -13.14 -38.98 -13.52
CA ARG A 147 -13.41 -38.15 -14.71
C ARG A 147 -13.66 -39.01 -15.95
N GLU A 148 -12.86 -40.05 -16.16
CA GLU A 148 -13.06 -40.98 -17.27
C GLU A 148 -14.37 -41.75 -17.15
N LYS A 149 -14.69 -42.26 -15.95
CA LYS A 149 -15.95 -42.94 -15.67
C LYS A 149 -17.15 -42.02 -15.91
N ASP A 150 -17.08 -40.75 -15.53
CA ASP A 150 -18.15 -39.78 -15.78
C ASP A 150 -18.26 -39.43 -17.26
N ALA A 151 -17.14 -39.26 -17.97
CA ALA A 151 -17.13 -39.04 -19.42
C ALA A 151 -17.68 -40.25 -20.20
N LEU A 152 -17.31 -41.46 -19.81
CA LEU A 152 -17.83 -42.70 -20.40
C LEU A 152 -19.30 -42.90 -20.08
N SER A 153 -19.72 -42.61 -18.84
CA SER A 153 -21.12 -42.69 -18.43
C SER A 153 -21.98 -41.69 -19.22
N HIS A 154 -21.49 -40.47 -19.42
CA HIS A 154 -22.14 -39.48 -20.27
C HIS A 154 -22.22 -39.94 -21.73
N ARG A 155 -21.15 -40.54 -22.26
CA ARG A 155 -21.14 -41.10 -23.61
C ARG A 155 -22.12 -42.28 -23.77
N VAL A 156 -22.19 -43.17 -22.79
CA VAL A 156 -23.16 -44.27 -22.75
C VAL A 156 -24.58 -43.73 -22.73
N HIS A 157 -24.85 -42.70 -21.92
CA HIS A 157 -26.16 -42.05 -21.89
C HIS A 157 -26.57 -41.52 -23.28
N ILE A 158 -25.70 -40.76 -23.95
CA ILE A 158 -25.95 -40.27 -25.31
C ILE A 158 -26.21 -41.43 -26.29
N LEU A 159 -25.42 -42.50 -26.23
CA LEU A 159 -25.56 -43.64 -27.13
C LEU A 159 -26.85 -44.43 -26.88
N LEU A 160 -27.31 -44.54 -25.63
CA LEU A 160 -28.58 -45.17 -25.30
C LEU A 160 -29.78 -44.31 -25.75
N ASP A 161 -29.67 -42.99 -25.62
CA ASP A 161 -30.69 -42.06 -26.11
C ASP A 161 -30.78 -42.09 -27.65
N ASP A 162 -29.65 -42.17 -28.37
CA ASP A 162 -29.61 -42.32 -29.84
C ASP A 162 -30.13 -43.69 -30.33
N GLN A 163 -29.99 -44.75 -29.53
CA GLN A 163 -30.60 -46.06 -29.86
C GLN A 163 -32.11 -46.08 -29.67
N GLY A 164 -32.68 -45.14 -28.91
CA GLY A 164 -34.12 -44.93 -28.83
C GLY A 164 -34.76 -44.37 -30.11
N GLY A 165 -33.97 -43.84 -31.05
CA GLY A 165 -34.45 -43.27 -32.31
C GLY A 165 -34.59 -44.25 -33.49
N TYR A 166 -34.03 -45.45 -33.40
CA TYR A 166 -34.08 -46.47 -34.46
C TYR A 166 -34.62 -47.80 -33.94
N GLY A 167 -35.82 -47.79 -33.36
CA GLY A 167 -36.40 -49.03 -32.84
C GLY A 167 -37.86 -48.99 -32.38
N GLU A 168 -38.63 -47.94 -32.71
CA GLU A 168 -40.00 -47.76 -32.23
C GLU A 168 -41.02 -48.79 -32.81
N ASP A 169 -40.57 -49.79 -33.59
CA ASP A 169 -41.48 -50.69 -34.31
C ASP A 169 -41.08 -52.18 -34.33
N ARG A 170 -40.50 -52.72 -33.24
CA ARG A 170 -40.49 -54.19 -33.04
C ARG A 170 -40.91 -54.61 -31.64
N ARG A 171 -42.20 -54.98 -31.55
CA ARG A 171 -42.76 -55.80 -30.48
C ARG A 171 -42.03 -57.15 -30.42
N VAL A 172 -41.32 -57.41 -29.33
CA VAL A 172 -41.13 -58.78 -28.84
C VAL A 172 -42.05 -58.96 -27.64
N SER A 173 -43.20 -59.54 -27.95
CA SER A 173 -44.24 -59.91 -27.01
C SER A 173 -43.79 -61.07 -26.14
N GLY A 174 -44.05 -60.95 -24.84
CA GLY A 174 -44.36 -62.06 -23.94
C GLY A 174 -43.17 -62.82 -23.36
N ILE A 175 -42.92 -62.64 -22.06
CA ILE A 175 -42.83 -63.73 -21.08
C ILE A 175 -42.66 -63.17 -19.66
N SER A 176 -43.69 -63.47 -18.85
CA SER A 176 -43.74 -63.62 -17.39
C SER A 176 -42.86 -62.73 -16.49
N GLN A 177 -43.54 -61.92 -15.68
CA GLN A 177 -43.61 -62.09 -14.23
C GLN A 177 -42.46 -62.92 -13.62
N ARG A 178 -41.50 -62.23 -13.00
CA ARG A 178 -40.80 -62.76 -11.84
C ARG A 178 -40.46 -61.61 -10.89
N GLU A 179 -41.27 -61.49 -9.85
CA GLU A 179 -40.80 -60.96 -8.58
C GLU A 179 -39.55 -61.74 -8.18
N SER A 180 -38.46 -61.04 -7.96
CA SER A 180 -37.33 -61.58 -7.20
C SER A 180 -36.78 -60.43 -6.40
N GLN A 181 -37.32 -60.32 -5.19
CA GLN A 181 -36.56 -59.84 -4.05
C GLN A 181 -35.19 -60.54 -4.07
N ALA A 182 -34.13 -59.80 -4.32
CA ALA A 182 -32.77 -60.23 -4.04
C ALA A 182 -32.24 -59.27 -2.98
N SER A 183 -32.19 -59.78 -1.75
CA SER A 183 -31.65 -59.19 -0.55
C SER A 183 -30.37 -58.39 -0.81
N THR A 184 -30.38 -57.12 -0.39
CA THR A 184 -29.13 -56.41 -0.03
C THR A 184 -29.12 -56.24 1.48
N GLU A 185 -28.87 -57.36 2.16
CA GLU A 185 -28.23 -57.35 3.48
C GLU A 185 -26.77 -56.94 3.27
N ASN A 186 -26.57 -55.64 3.06
CA ASN A 186 -25.36 -54.91 3.41
C ASN A 186 -25.69 -53.44 3.13
N GLY A 187 -25.66 -52.63 4.19
CA GLY A 187 -26.02 -51.21 4.21
C GLY A 187 -25.14 -50.33 3.33
N MET A 188 -25.27 -50.52 2.02
CA MET A 188 -24.60 -49.79 0.96
C MET A 188 -25.64 -49.39 -0.11
N THR A 189 -26.85 -49.02 0.32
CA THR A 189 -27.77 -48.33 -0.56
C THR A 189 -27.29 -46.89 -0.71
N GLN A 190 -26.68 -46.64 -1.86
CA GLN A 190 -26.79 -45.41 -2.64
C GLN A 190 -26.29 -44.11 -1.96
N PHE A 191 -25.05 -43.74 -2.27
CA PHE A 191 -24.52 -42.40 -2.03
C PHE A 191 -25.01 -41.48 -3.14
N ASP A 192 -25.98 -40.61 -2.85
CA ASP A 192 -26.47 -39.65 -3.85
C ASP A 192 -25.62 -38.37 -3.92
N SER A 193 -24.71 -38.12 -2.97
CA SER A 193 -23.78 -36.97 -3.03
C SER A 193 -22.48 -37.17 -2.22
N PHE A 194 -21.44 -36.37 -2.53
CA PHE A 194 -20.18 -36.31 -1.77
C PHE A 194 -20.37 -35.69 -0.37
N GLU A 195 -21.35 -34.79 -0.25
CA GLU A 195 -21.73 -34.13 1.00
C GLU A 195 -22.20 -35.16 2.06
N ASP A 196 -23.00 -36.15 1.64
CA ASP A 196 -23.52 -37.21 2.52
C ASP A 196 -22.41 -38.13 3.04
N TRP A 197 -21.38 -38.35 2.23
CA TRP A 197 -20.22 -39.13 2.63
C TRP A 197 -19.35 -38.37 3.64
N GLN A 198 -19.09 -37.08 3.40
CA GLN A 198 -18.36 -36.24 4.35
C GLN A 198 -19.10 -36.11 5.69
N GLN A 199 -20.42 -35.88 5.67
CA GLN A 199 -21.22 -35.83 6.89
C GLN A 199 -21.14 -37.12 7.69
N ARG A 200 -21.15 -38.28 7.04
CA ARG A 200 -21.08 -39.58 7.71
C ARG A 200 -19.70 -39.92 8.27
N ILE A 201 -18.62 -39.49 7.62
CA ILE A 201 -17.26 -39.61 8.17
C ILE A 201 -17.09 -38.72 9.40
N ASN A 202 -17.55 -37.48 9.33
CA ASN A 202 -17.50 -36.57 10.46
C ASN A 202 -18.40 -37.06 11.61
N SER A 203 -19.55 -37.68 11.31
CA SER A 203 -20.42 -38.30 12.33
C SER A 203 -19.78 -39.53 13.00
N ARG A 204 -18.93 -40.28 12.30
CA ARG A 204 -18.17 -41.41 12.86
C ARG A 204 -16.96 -40.94 13.67
N ALA A 205 -16.34 -39.83 13.31
CA ALA A 205 -15.30 -39.19 14.12
C ALA A 205 -15.86 -38.69 15.46
N SER A 206 -17.14 -38.33 15.52
CA SER A 206 -17.82 -37.91 16.77
C SER A 206 -18.13 -39.07 17.73
N THR A 207 -18.10 -40.33 17.29
CA THR A 207 -18.39 -41.51 18.15
C THR A 207 -17.14 -42.15 18.78
N THR A 208 -15.95 -41.57 18.56
CA THR A 208 -14.69 -41.98 19.22
C THR A 208 -14.15 -40.90 20.17
N ARG A 209 -15.05 -40.11 20.76
CA ARG A 209 -14.76 -39.31 21.95
C ARG A 209 -15.48 -39.92 23.14
N GLU A 210 -14.81 -40.85 23.80
CA GLU A 210 -14.86 -41.12 25.26
C GLU A 210 -14.20 -42.47 25.53
N SER A 211 -12.95 -42.41 25.99
CA SER A 211 -12.38 -43.41 26.87
C SER A 211 -11.72 -42.62 27.99
N ASP A 212 -12.50 -42.35 29.03
CA ASP A 212 -12.02 -41.87 30.32
C ASP A 212 -10.89 -42.79 30.80
N TYR A 213 -9.67 -42.29 30.74
CA TYR A 213 -8.55 -42.86 31.48
C TYR A 213 -8.17 -41.84 32.55
N GLU A 214 -8.81 -41.95 33.71
CA GLU A 214 -8.41 -41.26 34.92
C GLU A 214 -7.22 -42.05 35.52
N PRO A 215 -5.98 -41.53 35.52
CA PRO A 215 -4.89 -42.20 36.19
C PRO A 215 -5.02 -41.92 37.69
N SER A 216 -5.54 -42.91 38.41
CA SER A 216 -5.54 -42.92 39.87
C SER A 216 -4.11 -42.71 40.40
N THR A 217 -3.92 -41.62 41.14
CA THR A 217 -2.75 -41.40 41.98
C THR A 217 -2.68 -42.45 43.10
N PRO A 218 -1.55 -43.15 43.30
CA PRO A 218 -1.24 -43.76 44.58
C PRO A 218 -0.23 -42.90 45.34
N HIS A 219 -0.70 -42.42 46.48
CA HIS A 219 0.04 -41.85 47.60
C HIS A 219 1.01 -42.88 48.21
N LEU A 220 2.31 -42.56 48.29
CA LEU A 220 3.31 -43.08 49.25
C LEU A 220 4.43 -42.02 49.37
N GLN A 221 4.37 -41.11 50.35
CA GLN A 221 5.03 -41.18 51.67
C GLN A 221 6.58 -41.24 51.68
N HIS A 222 7.14 -40.15 52.21
CA HIS A 222 8.39 -40.02 52.97
C HIS A 222 9.74 -40.41 52.33
N THR A 223 10.61 -39.40 52.14
CA THR A 223 11.79 -39.24 53.00
C THR A 223 12.37 -37.82 52.93
N ARG A 224 12.81 -37.37 54.09
CA ARG A 224 13.35 -36.05 54.43
C ARG A 224 14.88 -36.14 54.37
N ALA A 225 15.55 -35.24 53.67
CA ALA A 225 16.90 -34.78 54.01
C ALA A 225 17.17 -33.41 53.37
N ARG A 226 17.82 -32.55 54.17
CA ARG A 226 18.06 -31.10 54.01
C ARG A 226 19.56 -30.88 53.64
N PRO A 227 20.16 -29.68 53.77
CA PRO A 227 20.52 -28.71 52.72
C PRO A 227 22.05 -28.46 52.56
N GLY A 228 22.42 -27.51 51.68
CA GLY A 228 23.71 -26.79 51.65
C GLY A 228 24.31 -26.77 50.23
N ALA A 229 24.77 -25.66 49.65
CA ALA A 229 25.22 -24.37 50.17
C ALA A 229 24.80 -23.22 49.24
#